data_AF-A0A136N9W9-F1
#
_entry.id   AF-A0A136N9W9-F1
#
_cell.length_a   1.000
_cell.length_b   1.000
_cell.length_c   1.000
_cell.angle_alpha   90.00
_cell.angle_beta   90.00
_cell.angle_gamma   90.00
#
_symmetry.space_group_name_H-M   'P 1'
#
loop_
_entity.id
_entity.type
_entity.pdbx_description
1 polymer ?
#
loop_
_entity_poly.entity_id
_entity_poly.type
_entity_poly.pdbx_seq_one_letter_code
_entity_poly.pdbx_strand_id
1 'polypeptide(L)'
;MQLKGLIKLFTIALILISLYQLSFTFAVRNFEKKQAAIESNIVKNEYPDLNQNDEKFKNILADKLRFRLDSLTSETIYNLGFKKFTYQEAKEQELNLGLDLQGGMNVVLEVSIDELVLNMSNNPKDPALLAAIAKAKELKINSQKDFVSLFADAYQSQNPNAKMATLFANPSTKSIDLNSNNDKVISYLKTEEKNAIIRTHRLIGTRIDKFGVAQPNVS
;
A
#
# COMPACT_ATOMS: atom_id res chain seq x y z
N MET A 1 33.26 24.43 29.20
CA MET A 1 33.91 23.41 28.34
C MET A 1 33.35 21.98 28.52
N GLN A 2 32.65 21.66 29.61
CA GLN A 2 32.14 20.31 29.91
C GLN A 2 31.00 19.83 28.98
N LEU A 3 30.09 20.71 28.55
CA LEU A 3 29.03 20.33 27.59
C LEU A 3 29.57 19.77 26.28
N LYS A 4 30.71 20.29 25.78
CA LYS A 4 31.34 19.80 24.53
C LYS A 4 31.86 18.37 24.65
N GLY A 5 32.22 17.90 25.86
CA GLY A 5 32.65 16.52 26.11
C GLY A 5 31.48 15.55 26.10
N LEU A 6 30.36 15.93 26.73
CA LEU A 6 29.14 15.12 26.76
C LEU A 6 28.56 14.92 25.36
N ILE A 7 28.49 16.00 24.57
CA ILE A 7 27.98 15.96 23.19
C ILE A 7 28.84 15.02 22.32
N LYS A 8 30.18 15.08 22.43
CA LYS A 8 31.08 14.19 21.69
C LYS A 8 30.87 12.71 22.05
N LEU A 9 30.65 12.39 23.33
CA LEU A 9 30.37 11.01 23.77
C LEU A 9 29.05 10.50 23.17
N PHE A 10 27.99 11.30 23.21
CA PHE A 10 26.71 10.93 22.61
C PHE A 10 26.81 10.75 21.09
N THR A 11 27.54 11.63 20.38
CA THR A 11 27.74 11.49 18.94
C THR A 11 28.50 10.21 18.59
N ILE A 12 29.57 9.88 19.32
CA ILE A 12 30.32 8.64 19.10
C ILE A 12 29.47 7.41 19.37
N ALA A 13 28.70 7.41 20.47
CA ALA A 13 27.78 6.32 20.79
C ALA A 13 26.71 6.13 19.72
N LEU A 14 26.13 7.22 19.21
CA LEU A 14 25.14 7.19 18.14
C LEU A 14 25.73 6.62 16.85
N ILE A 15 26.93 7.06 16.46
CA ILE A 15 27.64 6.53 15.28
C ILE A 15 27.88 5.03 15.42
N LEU A 16 28.31 4.55 16.59
CA LEU A 16 28.53 3.12 16.83
C LEU A 16 27.23 2.32 16.72
N ILE A 17 26.12 2.83 17.26
CA ILE A 17 24.80 2.20 17.16
C ILE A 17 24.34 2.16 15.70
N SER A 18 24.52 3.24 14.94
CA SER A 18 24.17 3.28 13.51
C SER A 18 25.00 2.30 12.69
N LEU A 19 26.32 2.18 12.96
CA LEU A 19 27.17 1.21 12.30
C LEU A 19 26.77 -0.23 12.63
N TYR A 20 26.36 -0.49 13.88
CA TYR A 20 25.83 -1.79 14.30
C TYR A 20 24.55 -2.14 13.53
N GLN A 21 23.57 -1.24 13.44
CA GLN A 21 22.35 -1.49 12.67
C GLN A 21 22.64 -1.69 11.17
N LEU A 22 23.52 -0.86 10.59
CA LEU A 22 23.89 -0.95 9.18
C LEU A 22 24.61 -2.27 8.86
N SER A 23 25.35 -2.85 9.82
CA SER A 23 26.06 -4.10 9.60
C SER A 23 25.11 -5.28 9.40
N PHE A 24 23.96 -5.32 10.09
CA PHE A 24 22.91 -6.32 9.84
C PHE A 24 22.29 -6.16 8.45
N THR A 25 21.94 -4.93 8.06
CA THR A 25 21.45 -4.64 6.71
C THR A 25 22.43 -5.11 5.64
N PHE A 26 23.73 -4.87 5.85
CA PHE A 26 24.75 -5.35 4.91
C PHE A 26 24.84 -6.88 4.87
N ALA A 27 24.79 -7.55 6.03
CA ALA A 27 24.84 -9.00 6.11
C ALA A 27 23.65 -9.68 5.41
N VAL A 28 22.43 -9.21 5.68
CA VAL A 28 21.20 -9.72 5.06
C VAL A 28 21.22 -9.48 3.56
N ARG A 29 21.47 -8.25 3.10
CA ARG A 29 21.52 -7.93 1.66
C ARG A 29 22.59 -8.73 0.92
N ASN A 30 23.73 -8.99 1.56
CA ASN A 30 24.77 -9.81 0.96
C ASN A 30 24.34 -11.29 0.85
N PHE A 31 23.65 -11.83 1.85
CA PHE A 31 23.10 -13.18 1.81
C PHE A 31 22.01 -13.32 0.74
N GLU A 32 21.02 -12.43 0.73
CA GLU A 32 19.95 -12.42 -0.27
C GLU A 32 20.50 -12.30 -1.70
N LYS A 33 21.50 -11.42 -1.91
CA LYS A 33 22.14 -11.27 -3.21
C LYS A 33 22.83 -12.56 -3.68
N LYS A 34 23.45 -13.32 -2.77
CA LYS A 34 24.04 -14.63 -3.09
C LYS A 34 22.96 -15.63 -3.48
N GLN A 35 21.88 -15.72 -2.70
CA GLN A 35 20.79 -16.65 -3.00
C GLN A 35 20.08 -16.30 -4.30
N ALA A 36 19.86 -15.01 -4.56
CA ALA A 36 19.30 -14.51 -5.82
C ALA A 36 20.16 -14.86 -7.03
N ALA A 37 21.48 -14.79 -6.91
CA ALA A 37 22.39 -15.20 -7.99
C ALA A 37 22.26 -16.69 -8.28
N ILE A 38 22.24 -17.55 -7.26
CA ILE A 38 22.08 -19.00 -7.42
C ILE A 38 20.72 -19.31 -8.08
N GLU A 39 19.63 -18.73 -7.57
CA GLU A 39 18.30 -18.95 -8.16
C GLU A 39 18.18 -18.42 -9.57
N SER A 40 18.79 -17.28 -9.87
CA SER A 40 18.79 -16.74 -11.24
C SER A 40 19.43 -17.71 -12.23
N ASN A 41 20.45 -18.46 -11.82
CA ASN A 41 21.09 -19.47 -12.67
C ASN A 41 20.21 -20.71 -12.82
N ILE A 42 19.52 -21.13 -11.76
CA ILE A 42 18.59 -22.28 -11.80
C ILE A 42 17.41 -21.97 -12.72
N VAL A 43 16.76 -20.81 -12.55
CA VAL A 43 15.63 -20.40 -13.39
C VAL A 43 16.04 -20.23 -14.85
N LYS A 44 17.25 -19.71 -15.13
CA LYS A 44 17.78 -19.64 -16.51
C LYS A 44 17.96 -21.02 -17.15
N ASN A 45 18.42 -22.00 -16.38
CA ASN A 45 18.63 -23.36 -16.89
C ASN A 45 17.31 -24.13 -17.05
N GLU A 46 16.34 -23.88 -16.17
CA GLU A 46 15.01 -24.52 -16.21
C GLU A 46 14.09 -23.91 -17.28
N TYR A 47 14.29 -22.62 -17.59
CA TYR A 47 13.55 -21.88 -18.61
C TYR A 47 14.49 -21.14 -19.58
N PRO A 48 15.19 -21.86 -20.46
CA PRO A 48 16.14 -21.26 -21.41
C PRO A 48 15.47 -20.34 -22.45
N ASP A 49 14.17 -20.52 -22.68
CA ASP A 49 13.38 -19.76 -23.66
C ASP A 49 12.90 -18.39 -23.15
N LEU A 50 13.09 -18.09 -21.86
CA LEU A 50 12.65 -16.82 -21.26
C LEU A 50 13.79 -15.81 -21.19
N ASN A 51 13.53 -14.58 -21.66
CA ASN A 51 14.52 -13.51 -21.53
C ASN A 51 14.57 -13.01 -20.08
N GLN A 52 15.77 -12.73 -19.59
CA GLN A 52 15.99 -12.23 -18.21
C GLN A 52 15.29 -10.88 -17.93
N ASN A 53 14.96 -10.14 -19.00
CA ASN A 53 14.28 -8.85 -18.91
C ASN A 53 12.75 -8.97 -18.89
N ASP A 54 12.19 -10.14 -19.25
CA ASP A 54 10.75 -10.38 -19.27
C ASP A 54 10.16 -10.35 -17.85
N GLU A 55 8.99 -9.75 -17.71
CA GLU A 55 8.28 -9.71 -16.42
C GLU A 55 7.96 -11.11 -15.89
N LYS A 56 7.66 -12.05 -16.79
CA LYS A 56 7.41 -13.46 -16.42
C LYS A 56 8.64 -14.09 -15.76
N PHE A 57 9.84 -13.87 -16.31
CA PHE A 57 11.08 -14.39 -15.73
C PHE A 57 11.34 -13.79 -14.34
N LYS A 58 11.16 -12.47 -14.20
CA LYS A 58 11.34 -11.76 -12.92
C LYS A 58 10.38 -12.24 -11.84
N ASN A 59 9.11 -12.48 -12.18
CA ASN A 59 8.10 -12.99 -11.24
C ASN A 59 8.44 -14.41 -10.79
N ILE A 60 8.79 -15.30 -11.71
CA ILE A 60 9.19 -16.69 -11.39
C ILE A 60 10.44 -16.70 -10.49
N LEU A 61 11.43 -15.87 -10.81
CA LEU A 61 12.63 -15.74 -9.99
C LEU A 61 12.31 -15.21 -8.58
N ALA A 62 11.44 -14.21 -8.46
CA ALA A 62 11.03 -13.66 -7.18
C ALA A 62 10.29 -14.70 -6.32
N ASP A 63 9.40 -15.50 -6.91
CA ASP A 63 8.67 -16.54 -6.19
C ASP A 63 9.58 -17.68 -5.73
N LYS A 64 10.46 -18.19 -6.61
CA LYS A 64 11.44 -19.22 -6.22
C LYS A 64 12.41 -18.71 -5.15
N LEU A 65 12.90 -17.49 -5.30
CA LEU A 65 13.79 -16.86 -4.32
C LEU A 65 13.12 -16.72 -2.95
N ARG A 66 11.86 -16.31 -2.90
CA ARG A 66 11.09 -16.24 -1.64
C ARG A 66 11.02 -17.59 -0.95
N PHE A 67 10.67 -18.64 -1.69
CA PHE A 67 10.59 -20.00 -1.13
C PHE A 67 11.95 -20.49 -0.62
N ARG A 68 13.04 -20.23 -1.36
CA ARG A 68 14.39 -20.55 -0.89
C ARG A 68 14.76 -19.78 0.37
N LEU A 69 14.55 -18.47 0.41
CA LEU A 69 14.87 -17.67 1.59
C LEU A 69 14.07 -18.13 2.82
N ASP A 70 12.80 -18.52 2.64
CA ASP A 70 11.97 -19.06 3.71
C ASP A 70 12.53 -20.38 4.27
N SER A 71 13.00 -21.28 3.40
CA SER A 71 13.68 -22.51 3.84
C SER A 71 15.02 -22.29 4.55
N LEU A 72 15.67 -21.14 4.34
CA LEU A 72 16.96 -20.79 4.93
C LEU A 72 16.82 -19.89 6.17
N THR A 73 15.59 -19.73 6.68
CA THR A 73 15.26 -18.86 7.82
C THR A 73 16.07 -19.16 9.09
N SER A 74 16.32 -20.44 9.35
CA SER A 74 17.09 -20.90 10.50
C SER A 74 18.61 -20.93 10.28
N GLU A 75 19.09 -20.61 9.08
CA GLU A 75 20.51 -20.63 8.75
C GLU A 75 21.25 -19.46 9.44
N THR A 76 22.42 -19.73 10.01
CA THR A 76 23.25 -18.68 10.62
C THR A 76 24.02 -17.92 9.55
N ILE A 77 23.60 -16.69 9.26
CA ILE A 77 24.22 -15.87 8.21
C ILE A 77 25.22 -14.83 8.73
N TYR A 78 25.15 -14.49 10.02
CA TYR A 78 25.95 -13.40 10.57
C TYR A 78 26.53 -13.77 11.94
N ASN A 79 27.82 -13.53 12.11
CA ASN A 79 28.56 -13.83 13.33
C ASN A 79 29.40 -12.60 13.71
N LEU A 80 29.05 -11.94 14.82
CA LEU A 80 29.80 -10.78 15.33
C LEU A 80 30.90 -11.22 16.32
N GLY A 81 31.24 -12.50 16.38
CA GLY A 81 32.26 -13.05 17.28
C GLY A 81 31.74 -13.35 18.70
N PHE A 82 30.77 -12.58 19.19
CA PHE A 82 30.15 -12.77 20.52
C PHE A 82 28.75 -13.39 20.46
N LYS A 83 28.05 -13.25 19.34
CA LYS A 83 26.73 -13.84 19.11
C LYS A 83 26.58 -14.19 17.63
N LYS A 84 25.99 -15.35 17.39
CA LYS A 84 25.54 -15.81 16.07
C LYS A 84 24.10 -15.38 15.87
N PHE A 85 23.78 -14.88 14.69
CA PHE A 85 22.45 -14.46 14.30
C PHE A 85 21.99 -15.29 13.11
N THR A 86 20.78 -15.81 13.20
CA THR A 86 20.12 -16.48 12.07
C THR A 86 19.70 -15.47 11.01
N TYR A 87 19.34 -15.95 9.81
CA TYR A 87 18.76 -15.11 8.77
C TYR A 87 17.53 -14.37 9.29
N GLN A 88 16.64 -15.06 10.00
CA GLN A 88 15.47 -14.44 10.61
C GLN A 88 15.84 -13.31 11.59
N GLU A 89 16.73 -13.60 12.54
CA GLU A 89 17.11 -12.62 13.56
C GLU A 89 17.84 -11.42 12.93
N ALA A 90 18.70 -11.66 11.94
CA ALA A 90 19.37 -10.59 11.22
C ALA A 90 18.41 -9.76 10.37
N LYS A 91 17.35 -10.37 9.82
CA LYS A 91 16.29 -9.69 9.06
C LYS A 91 15.41 -8.83 9.96
N GLU A 92 15.11 -9.28 11.17
CA GLU A 92 14.38 -8.49 12.17
C GLU A 92 15.19 -7.27 12.65
N GLN A 93 16.52 -7.38 12.67
CA GLN A 93 17.44 -6.27 12.99
C GLN A 93 17.83 -5.42 11.77
N GLU A 94 17.43 -5.82 10.56
CA GLU A 94 17.69 -5.04 9.35
C GLU A 94 16.93 -3.72 9.42
N LEU A 95 17.62 -2.64 9.05
CA LEU A 95 17.00 -1.33 8.94
C LEU A 95 15.91 -1.38 7.87
N ASN A 96 14.64 -1.27 8.29
CA ASN A 96 13.50 -1.23 7.37
C ASN A 96 13.66 -0.03 6.44
N LEU A 97 14.05 -0.27 5.18
CA LEU A 97 14.29 0.76 4.17
C LEU A 97 13.02 1.51 3.71
N GLY A 98 11.89 1.38 4.43
CA GLY A 98 10.73 2.27 4.25
C GLY A 98 10.15 2.30 2.83
N LEU A 99 10.32 1.24 2.05
CA LEU A 99 9.95 1.22 0.63
C LEU A 99 8.44 1.06 0.37
N ASP A 100 7.61 0.89 1.42
CA ASP A 100 6.27 0.30 1.28
C ASP A 100 5.10 1.21 1.71
N LEU A 101 5.36 2.45 2.13
CA LEU A 101 4.26 3.34 2.58
C LEU A 101 3.91 4.47 1.62
N GLN A 102 4.78 4.85 0.70
CA GLN A 102 4.48 5.97 -0.21
C GLN A 102 3.89 5.52 -1.55
N GLY A 103 4.39 4.40 -2.10
CA GLY A 103 3.94 3.89 -3.41
C GLY A 103 2.74 2.95 -3.35
N GLY A 104 2.74 1.98 -2.43
CA GLY A 104 1.68 0.98 -2.31
C GLY A 104 0.37 1.54 -1.74
N MET A 105 0.44 2.47 -0.79
CA MET A 105 -0.74 3.09 -0.18
C MET A 105 -1.50 3.99 -1.17
N ASN A 106 -0.80 4.73 -2.04
CA ASN A 106 -1.45 5.60 -3.01
C ASN A 106 -2.21 4.79 -4.09
N VAL A 107 -1.67 3.65 -4.52
CA VAL A 107 -2.28 2.80 -5.55
C VAL A 107 -3.47 1.98 -5.02
N VAL A 108 -3.45 1.55 -3.76
CA VAL A 108 -4.56 0.78 -3.16
C VAL A 108 -5.72 1.69 -2.72
N LEU A 109 -5.45 2.92 -2.28
CA LEU A 109 -6.51 3.84 -1.83
C LEU A 109 -7.39 4.37 -2.99
N GLU A 110 -6.84 4.49 -4.20
CA GLU A 110 -7.54 5.12 -5.32
C GLU A 110 -8.52 4.17 -6.05
N VAL A 111 -8.42 2.86 -5.86
CA VAL A 111 -9.22 1.82 -6.55
C VAL A 111 -10.44 1.35 -5.74
N SER A 112 -10.77 1.99 -4.61
CA SER A 112 -11.91 1.54 -3.76
C SER A 112 -13.09 2.52 -3.70
N ILE A 113 -12.99 3.69 -4.34
CA ILE A 113 -14.07 4.69 -4.30
C ILE A 113 -15.15 4.40 -5.36
N ASP A 114 -14.78 3.84 -6.51
CA ASP A 114 -15.72 3.36 -7.53
C ASP A 114 -16.61 2.24 -6.97
N GLU A 115 -16.02 1.29 -6.25
CA GLU A 115 -16.77 0.23 -5.55
C GLU A 115 -17.63 0.77 -4.42
N LEU A 116 -17.19 1.81 -3.71
CA LEU A 116 -18.00 2.46 -2.67
C LEU A 116 -19.28 3.04 -3.26
N VAL A 117 -19.17 3.83 -4.34
CA VAL A 117 -20.33 4.43 -5.02
C VAL A 117 -21.26 3.34 -5.56
N LEU A 118 -20.72 2.25 -6.10
CA LEU A 118 -21.51 1.11 -6.57
C LEU A 118 -22.29 0.43 -5.44
N ASN A 119 -21.64 0.14 -4.30
CA ASN A 119 -22.25 -0.52 -3.15
C ASN A 119 -23.25 0.36 -2.40
N MET A 120 -23.12 1.68 -2.49
CA MET A 120 -24.08 2.63 -1.93
C MET A 120 -25.34 2.78 -2.77
N SER A 121 -25.33 2.32 -4.02
CA SER A 121 -26.51 2.32 -4.88
C SER A 121 -27.48 1.21 -4.52
N ASN A 122 -28.76 1.53 -4.51
CA ASN A 122 -29.86 0.58 -4.40
C ASN A 122 -29.96 -0.35 -5.61
N ASN A 123 -29.46 0.09 -6.77
CA ASN A 123 -29.43 -0.70 -7.99
C ASN A 123 -28.03 -0.70 -8.62
N PRO A 124 -27.12 -1.56 -8.13
CA PRO A 124 -25.75 -1.61 -8.64
C PRO A 124 -25.64 -2.15 -10.08
N LYS A 125 -26.73 -2.69 -10.65
CA LYS A 125 -26.79 -3.18 -12.04
C LYS A 125 -27.38 -2.16 -13.02
N ASP A 126 -27.69 -0.95 -12.56
CA ASP A 126 -28.26 0.08 -13.42
C ASP A 126 -27.25 0.49 -14.52
N PRO A 127 -27.60 0.37 -15.82
CA PRO A 127 -26.71 0.74 -16.92
C PRO A 127 -26.26 2.20 -16.87
N ALA A 128 -27.13 3.11 -16.41
CA ALA A 128 -26.80 4.54 -16.31
C ALA A 128 -25.76 4.81 -15.20
N LEU A 129 -25.88 4.13 -14.06
CA LEU A 129 -24.88 4.17 -12.99
C LEU A 129 -23.52 3.63 -13.45
N LEU A 130 -23.51 2.44 -14.08
CA LEU A 130 -22.28 1.79 -14.54
C LEU A 130 -21.56 2.63 -15.62
N ALA A 131 -22.32 3.22 -16.56
CA ALA A 131 -21.77 4.11 -17.57
C ALA A 131 -21.18 5.40 -16.98
N ALA A 132 -21.81 5.96 -15.94
CA ALA A 132 -21.29 7.13 -15.23
C ALA A 132 -20.01 6.81 -14.44
N ILE A 133 -19.96 5.67 -13.75
CA ILE A 133 -18.76 5.21 -13.02
C ILE A 133 -17.60 4.97 -13.99
N ALA A 134 -17.84 4.27 -15.10
CA ALA A 134 -16.80 4.02 -16.10
C ALA A 134 -16.24 5.32 -16.69
N LYS A 135 -17.11 6.30 -16.98
CA LYS A 135 -16.67 7.61 -17.48
C LYS A 135 -15.92 8.42 -16.45
N ALA A 136 -16.35 8.39 -15.18
CA ALA A 136 -15.65 9.05 -14.08
C ALA A 136 -14.24 8.48 -13.90
N LYS A 137 -14.08 7.16 -14.02
CA LYS A 137 -12.79 6.46 -13.94
C LYS A 137 -11.83 6.90 -15.04
N GLU A 138 -12.31 7.00 -16.28
CA GLU A 138 -11.53 7.52 -17.41
C GLU A 138 -11.08 8.97 -17.20
N LEU A 139 -11.99 9.83 -16.72
CA LEU A 139 -11.70 11.24 -16.46
C LEU A 139 -10.72 11.42 -15.30
N LYS A 140 -10.77 10.56 -14.29
CA LYS A 140 -9.91 10.60 -13.10
C LYS A 140 -8.43 10.40 -13.46
N ILE A 141 -8.13 9.57 -14.46
CA ILE A 141 -6.75 9.35 -14.94
C ILE A 141 -6.07 10.67 -15.35
N ASN A 142 -6.85 11.59 -15.95
CA ASN A 142 -6.34 12.86 -16.47
C ASN A 142 -6.70 14.07 -15.57
N SER A 143 -7.31 13.85 -14.40
CA SER A 143 -7.89 14.91 -13.58
C SER A 143 -7.58 14.73 -12.10
N GLN A 144 -7.15 15.81 -11.44
CA GLN A 144 -6.98 15.83 -9.98
C GLN A 144 -8.31 16.04 -9.23
N LYS A 145 -9.44 16.19 -9.94
CA LYS A 145 -10.74 16.35 -9.30
C LYS A 145 -11.14 15.11 -8.50
N ASP A 146 -11.93 15.37 -7.48
CA ASP A 146 -12.59 14.39 -6.62
C ASP A 146 -13.46 13.40 -7.43
N PHE A 147 -13.42 12.11 -7.09
CA PHE A 147 -14.07 11.06 -7.89
C PHE A 147 -15.59 11.22 -7.89
N VAL A 148 -16.19 11.51 -6.74
CA VAL A 148 -17.64 11.73 -6.62
C VAL A 148 -18.09 12.94 -7.45
N SER A 149 -17.24 13.98 -7.55
CA SER A 149 -17.51 15.13 -8.41
C SER A 149 -17.50 14.76 -9.89
N LEU A 150 -16.50 14.00 -10.34
CA LEU A 150 -16.42 13.50 -11.73
C LEU A 150 -17.58 12.56 -12.08
N PHE A 151 -17.99 11.71 -11.13
CA PHE A 151 -19.16 10.87 -11.26
C PHE A 151 -20.45 11.69 -11.40
N ALA A 152 -20.63 12.71 -10.56
CA ALA A 152 -21.80 13.58 -10.62
C ALA A 152 -21.90 14.30 -11.97
N ASP A 153 -20.78 14.86 -12.45
CA ASP A 153 -20.69 15.53 -13.75
C ASP A 153 -21.02 14.54 -14.90
N ALA A 154 -20.47 13.32 -14.85
CA ALA A 154 -20.72 12.30 -15.86
C ALA A 154 -22.19 11.83 -15.86
N TYR A 155 -22.78 11.61 -14.69
CA TYR A 155 -24.15 11.16 -14.57
C TYR A 155 -25.17 12.23 -15.00
N GLN A 156 -24.95 13.50 -14.63
CA GLN A 156 -25.79 14.62 -15.09
C GLN A 156 -25.69 14.84 -16.60
N SER A 157 -24.47 14.69 -17.16
CA SER A 157 -24.26 14.80 -18.61
C SER A 157 -24.96 13.70 -19.40
N GLN A 158 -25.00 12.48 -18.85
CA GLN A 158 -25.68 11.35 -19.47
C GLN A 158 -27.20 11.38 -19.24
N ASN A 159 -27.67 11.94 -18.12
CA ASN A 159 -29.08 11.95 -17.73
C ASN A 159 -29.52 13.31 -17.15
N PRO A 160 -29.78 14.33 -18.00
CA PRO A 160 -30.13 15.68 -17.55
C PRO A 160 -31.40 15.76 -16.69
N ASN A 161 -32.33 14.82 -16.87
CA ASN A 161 -33.62 14.79 -16.19
C ASN A 161 -33.71 13.76 -15.05
N ALA A 162 -32.64 13.01 -14.77
CA ALA A 162 -32.67 11.96 -13.75
C ALA A 162 -32.31 12.49 -12.36
N LYS A 163 -33.06 12.04 -11.35
CA LYS A 163 -32.75 12.30 -9.94
C LYS A 163 -31.82 11.22 -9.42
N MET A 164 -30.62 11.58 -8.98
CA MET A 164 -29.67 10.65 -8.34
C MET A 164 -30.23 10.05 -7.05
N ALA A 165 -31.20 10.72 -6.42
CA ALA A 165 -31.86 10.24 -5.21
C ALA A 165 -32.53 8.87 -5.38
N THR A 166 -32.97 8.49 -6.59
CA THR A 166 -33.56 7.15 -6.81
C THR A 166 -32.54 6.03 -6.68
N LEU A 167 -31.28 6.30 -7.02
CA LEU A 167 -30.19 5.34 -6.92
C LEU A 167 -29.61 5.26 -5.51
N PHE A 168 -29.57 6.37 -4.76
CA PHE A 168 -28.87 6.42 -3.46
C PHE A 168 -29.79 6.56 -2.24
N ALA A 169 -31.12 6.57 -2.41
CA ALA A 169 -32.06 6.65 -1.29
C ALA A 169 -32.10 5.34 -0.49
N ASN A 170 -31.33 5.26 0.59
CA ASN A 170 -31.27 4.06 1.41
C ASN A 170 -32.18 4.19 2.65
N PRO A 171 -33.16 3.28 2.85
CA PRO A 171 -34.02 3.28 4.04
C PRO A 171 -33.25 3.15 5.37
N SER A 172 -32.08 2.53 5.32
CA SER A 172 -31.25 2.24 6.50
C SER A 172 -30.45 3.44 6.99
N THR A 173 -30.05 4.36 6.10
CA THR A 173 -29.19 5.49 6.47
C THR A 173 -29.96 6.78 6.74
N LYS A 174 -31.27 6.84 6.39
CA LYS A 174 -32.20 8.00 6.53
C LYS A 174 -31.65 9.35 6.05
N SER A 175 -30.51 9.36 5.35
CA SER A 175 -29.77 10.58 5.02
C SER A 175 -30.20 11.13 3.66
N ILE A 176 -30.64 10.25 2.76
CA ILE A 176 -31.15 10.55 1.42
C ILE A 176 -32.54 9.93 1.27
N ASP A 177 -33.54 10.79 1.09
CA ASP A 177 -34.89 10.41 0.69
C ASP A 177 -35.05 10.52 -0.83
N LEU A 178 -36.07 9.85 -1.40
CA LEU A 178 -36.40 9.89 -2.84
C LEU A 178 -36.68 11.30 -3.39
N ASN A 179 -37.00 12.25 -2.50
CA ASN A 179 -37.24 13.66 -2.84
C ASN A 179 -36.01 14.56 -2.68
N SER A 180 -34.85 14.00 -2.29
CA SER A 180 -33.61 14.77 -2.11
C SER A 180 -33.12 15.35 -3.42
N ASN A 181 -32.59 16.57 -3.38
CA ASN A 181 -31.92 17.17 -4.54
C ASN A 181 -30.59 16.45 -4.82
N ASN A 182 -30.15 16.48 -6.08
CA ASN A 182 -28.88 15.89 -6.52
C ASN A 182 -27.69 16.46 -5.74
N ASP A 183 -27.67 17.76 -5.40
CA ASP A 183 -26.59 18.37 -4.60
C ASP A 183 -26.46 17.77 -3.20
N LYS A 184 -27.60 17.38 -2.59
CA LYS A 184 -27.62 16.70 -1.29
C LYS A 184 -27.04 15.29 -1.41
N VAL A 185 -27.37 14.58 -2.49
CA VAL A 185 -26.81 13.26 -2.80
C VAL A 185 -25.31 13.32 -3.01
N ILE A 186 -24.82 14.30 -3.79
CA ILE A 186 -23.39 14.51 -4.04
C ILE A 186 -22.66 14.80 -2.73
N SER A 187 -23.20 15.68 -1.88
CA SER A 187 -22.59 16.02 -0.59
C SER A 187 -22.52 14.82 0.36
N TYR A 188 -23.55 13.97 0.36
CA TYR A 188 -23.58 12.73 1.12
C TYR A 188 -22.53 11.74 0.63
N LEU A 189 -22.43 11.53 -0.70
CA LEU A 189 -21.42 10.66 -1.29
C LEU A 189 -19.99 11.12 -0.98
N LYS A 190 -19.70 12.43 -1.03
CA LYS A 190 -18.41 12.99 -0.62
C LYS A 190 -18.08 12.76 0.85
N THR A 191 -19.09 12.85 1.71
CA THR A 191 -18.92 12.60 3.14
C THR A 191 -18.58 11.14 3.39
N GLU A 192 -19.28 10.22 2.72
CA GLU A 192 -19.02 8.79 2.84
C GLU A 192 -17.69 8.37 2.22
N GLU A 193 -17.27 8.98 1.11
CA GLU A 193 -15.92 8.84 0.55
C GLU A 193 -14.86 9.23 1.58
N LYS A 194 -14.97 10.42 2.18
CA LYS A 194 -14.04 10.88 3.23
C LYS A 194 -14.02 9.93 4.43
N ASN A 195 -15.19 9.45 4.86
CA ASN A 195 -15.31 8.49 5.96
C ASN A 195 -14.65 7.14 5.62
N ALA A 196 -14.82 6.65 4.39
CA ALA A 196 -14.20 5.42 3.91
C ALA A 196 -12.67 5.54 3.92
N ILE A 197 -12.13 6.65 3.40
CA ILE A 197 -10.70 6.95 3.42
C ILE A 197 -10.16 6.93 4.86
N ILE A 198 -10.82 7.61 5.80
CA ILE A 198 -10.42 7.62 7.22
C ILE A 198 -10.43 6.21 7.83
N ARG A 199 -11.44 5.40 7.52
CA ARG A 199 -11.53 4.00 8.01
C ARG A 199 -10.40 3.14 7.45
N THR A 200 -10.09 3.30 6.17
CA THR A 200 -8.98 2.57 5.53
C THR A 200 -7.63 2.99 6.12
N HIS A 201 -7.38 4.29 6.32
CA HIS A 201 -6.17 4.75 7.01
C HIS A 201 -6.05 4.18 8.41
N ARG A 202 -7.15 4.13 9.18
CA ARG A 202 -7.14 3.53 10.52
C ARG A 202 -6.81 2.05 10.46
N LEU A 203 -7.41 1.29 9.53
CA LEU A 203 -7.16 -0.14 9.37
C LEU A 203 -5.71 -0.42 8.95
N ILE A 204 -5.18 0.36 8.00
CA ILE A 204 -3.79 0.27 7.56
C ILE A 204 -2.86 0.58 8.73
N GLY A 205 -3.10 1.69 9.45
CA GLY A 205 -2.34 2.05 10.65
C GLY A 205 -2.32 0.93 11.70
N THR A 206 -3.49 0.39 12.05
CA THR A 206 -3.59 -0.72 13.02
C THR A 206 -2.89 -2.00 12.54
N ARG A 207 -2.86 -2.27 11.23
CA ARG A 207 -2.08 -3.40 10.69
C ARG A 207 -0.59 -3.13 10.79
N ILE A 208 -0.12 -1.93 10.43
CA ILE A 208 1.27 -1.50 10.54
C ILE A 208 1.74 -1.59 12.01
N ASP A 209 0.94 -1.10 12.96
CA ASP A 209 1.22 -1.20 14.39
C ASP A 209 1.32 -2.66 14.86
N LYS A 210 0.46 -3.53 14.33
CA LYS A 210 0.46 -4.98 14.62
C LYS A 210 1.64 -5.72 13.98
N PHE A 211 2.25 -5.19 12.92
CA PHE A 211 3.48 -5.69 12.31
C PHE A 211 4.76 -5.15 12.97
N GLY A 212 4.65 -4.39 14.07
CA GLY A 212 5.77 -4.14 14.98
C GLY A 212 6.69 -2.96 14.64
N VAL A 213 6.28 -2.06 13.74
CA VAL A 213 6.97 -0.78 13.52
C VAL A 213 6.30 0.31 14.34
N ALA A 214 6.70 0.44 15.61
CA ALA A 214 6.34 1.57 16.43
C ALA A 214 6.95 2.86 15.83
N GLN A 215 6.13 3.66 15.16
CA GLN A 215 6.38 5.11 15.07
C GLN A 215 5.19 5.86 15.67
N PRO A 216 5.18 6.08 16.99
CA PRO A 216 4.26 7.03 17.58
C PRO A 216 4.78 8.42 17.22
N ASN A 217 4.21 9.02 16.18
CA ASN A 217 3.96 10.45 16.16
C ASN A 217 2.94 10.79 15.08
N VAL A 218 1.69 10.87 15.50
CA VAL A 218 0.67 11.69 14.83
C VAL A 218 0.43 12.89 15.74
N SER A 219 0.92 14.05 15.30
CA SER A 219 0.34 15.35 15.64
C SER A 219 -0.35 15.88 14.39
#